data_AF-A0A2S2CYU6-F1
#
_entry.id   AF-A0A2S2CYU6-F1
#
_cell.length_a   1.000
_cell.length_b   1.000
_cell.length_c   1.000
_cell.angle_alpha   90.00
_cell.angle_beta   90.00
_cell.angle_gamma   90.00
#
_symmetry.space_group_name_H-M   'P 1'
#
loop_
_entity.id
_entity.type
_entity.pdbx_description
1 polymer ?
#
loop_
_entity_poly.entity_id
_entity_poly.type
_entity_poly.pdbx_seq_one_letter_code
_entity_poly.pdbx_strand_id
1 'polypeptide(L)' 'MTERRGVVLHALRAGWQGLRQVTGDDAFERYLERHRKLHPEVPPLSREEFYVSELDRKWSGVNRCC' A
#
# COMPACT_ATOMS: atom_id res chain seq x y z
N MET A 1 2.01 -32.96 -22.27
CA MET A 1 0.98 -32.17 -21.55
C MET A 1 1.58 -31.49 -20.30
N THR A 2 2.78 -30.90 -20.44
CA THR A 2 3.57 -30.34 -19.31
C THR A 2 3.83 -28.84 -19.47
N GLU A 3 3.76 -28.34 -20.70
CA GLU A 3 4.04 -26.96 -21.10
C GLU A 3 3.12 -25.91 -20.46
N ARG A 4 1.83 -26.24 -20.25
CA ARG A 4 0.86 -25.30 -19.66
C ARG A 4 1.12 -24.99 -18.19
N ARG A 5 1.84 -25.85 -17.46
CA ARG A 5 2.14 -25.64 -16.03
C ARG A 5 3.16 -24.53 -15.80
N GLY A 6 4.15 -24.37 -16.70
CA GLY A 6 5.18 -23.34 -16.58
C GLY A 6 4.64 -21.92 -16.79
N VAL A 7 3.76 -21.73 -17.78
CA VAL A 7 3.17 -20.43 -18.10
C VAL A 7 2.26 -19.94 -16.97
N VAL A 8 1.47 -20.84 -16.37
CA VAL A 8 0.57 -20.50 -15.25
C VAL A 8 1.38 -20.05 -14.03
N LEU A 9 2.48 -20.74 -13.68
CA LEU A 9 3.34 -20.32 -12.58
C LEU A 9 4.00 -18.97 -12.83
N HIS A 10 4.41 -18.68 -14.07
CA HIS A 10 5.02 -17.41 -14.43
C HIS A 10 4.00 -16.26 -14.38
N ALA A 11 2.79 -16.48 -14.89
CA ALA A 11 1.70 -15.51 -14.85
C ALA A 11 1.23 -15.25 -13.41
N LEU A 12 1.14 -16.29 -12.57
CA LEU A 12 0.82 -16.15 -11.16
C LEU A 12 1.91 -15.37 -10.41
N ARG A 13 3.20 -15.57 -10.73
CA ARG A 13 4.30 -14.81 -10.12
C ARG A 13 4.27 -13.33 -10.50
N ALA A 14 4.05 -13.03 -11.78
CA ALA A 14 3.94 -11.65 -12.27
C ALA A 14 2.69 -10.95 -11.70
N GLY A 15 1.55 -11.65 -11.68
CA GLY A 15 0.32 -11.18 -11.07
C GLY A 15 0.46 -10.95 -9.57
N TRP A 16 1.18 -11.83 -8.85
CA TRP A 16 1.46 -11.69 -7.42
C TRP A 16 2.40 -10.52 -7.10
N GLN A 17 3.40 -10.27 -7.95
CA GLN A 17 4.27 -9.09 -7.84
C GLN A 17 3.48 -7.80 -8.09
N GLY A 18 2.63 -7.78 -9.13
CA GLY A 18 1.74 -6.65 -9.41
C GLY A 18 0.73 -6.42 -8.29
N LEU A 19 0.13 -7.48 -7.75
CA LEU A 19 -0.76 -7.40 -6.59
C LEU A 19 -0.05 -6.81 -5.39
N ARG A 20 1.17 -7.25 -5.05
CA ARG A 20 1.97 -6.64 -3.96
C ARG A 20 2.21 -5.15 -4.16
N GLN A 21 2.52 -4.75 -5.38
CA GLN A 21 2.78 -3.36 -5.71
C GLN A 21 1.50 -2.50 -5.64
N VAL A 22 0.35 -3.10 -5.97
CA VAL A 22 -0.97 -2.43 -5.99
C VAL A 22 -1.69 -2.49 -4.64
N THR A 23 -1.41 -3.48 -3.78
CA THR A 23 -2.01 -3.59 -2.43
C THR A 23 -1.55 -2.50 -1.47
N GLY A 24 -0.59 -1.67 -1.87
CA GLY A 24 -0.13 -0.54 -1.07
C GLY A 24 0.94 -0.91 -0.05
N ASP A 25 1.65 -2.03 -0.22
CA ASP A 25 2.88 -2.30 0.55
C ASP A 25 3.88 -1.14 0.38
N ASP A 26 3.96 -0.58 -0.84
CA ASP A 26 4.81 0.57 -1.18
C ASP A 26 4.15 1.94 -0.87
N ALA A 27 2.90 1.97 -0.40
CA ALA A 27 2.22 3.24 -0.10
C ALA A 27 2.93 3.99 1.03
N PHE A 28 3.41 3.24 2.03
CA PHE A 28 4.21 3.79 3.12
C PHE A 28 5.56 4.31 2.62
N GLU A 29 6.22 3.60 1.71
CA GLU A 29 7.50 4.03 1.15
C GLU A 29 7.38 5.32 0.33
N ARG A 30 6.33 5.42 -0.49
CA ARG A 30 5.99 6.65 -1.22
C ARG A 30 5.63 7.81 -0.29
N TYR A 31 4.96 7.51 0.83
CA TYR A 31 4.73 8.49 1.90
C TYR A 31 6.05 8.97 2.49
N LEU A 32 6.98 8.06 2.84
CA LEU A 32 8.30 8.40 3.37
C LEU A 32 9.12 9.25 2.41
N GLU A 33 9.15 8.91 1.12
CA GLU A 33 9.87 9.72 0.11
C GLU A 33 9.30 11.14 0.01
N ARG A 34 7.96 11.25 0.00
CA ARG A 34 7.29 12.54 -0.05
C ARG A 34 7.50 13.34 1.23
N HIS A 35 7.41 12.68 2.39
CA HIS A 35 7.61 13.28 3.70
C HIS A 35 9.04 13.79 3.85
N ARG A 36 10.04 13.00 3.45
CA ARG A 36 11.45 13.43 3.42
C ARG A 36 11.69 14.64 2.50
N LYS A 37 10.94 14.76 1.40
CA LYS A 37 11.05 15.89 0.47
C LYS A 37 10.34 17.16 0.96
N LEU A 38 9.19 17.02 1.61
CA LEU A 38 8.34 18.14 2.02
C LEU A 38 8.63 18.63 3.45
N HIS A 39 8.99 17.70 4.35
CA HIS A 39 9.17 17.92 5.79
C HIS A 39 10.39 17.16 6.32
N PRO A 40 11.61 17.49 5.89
CA PRO A 40 12.84 16.86 6.40
C PRO A 40 13.05 17.07 7.91
N GLU A 41 12.46 18.12 8.49
CA GLU A 41 12.55 18.50 9.90
C GLU A 41 11.60 17.71 10.82
N VAL A 42 10.59 17.03 10.27
CA VAL A 42 9.58 16.29 11.05
C VAL A 42 9.85 14.79 10.91
N PRO A 43 9.93 14.01 12.00
CA PRO A 43 10.04 12.57 11.90
C PRO A 43 8.80 12.00 11.18
N PRO A 44 8.97 11.08 10.22
CA PRO A 44 7.83 10.46 9.55
C PRO A 44 7.01 9.63 10.54
N LEU A 45 5.70 9.52 10.27
CA LEU A 45 4.82 8.61 11.00
C LEU A 45 5.32 7.17 10.89
N SER A 46 5.11 6.37 11.94
CA SER A 46 5.32 4.93 11.85
C SER A 46 4.36 4.29 10.85
N ARG A 47 4.71 3.08 10.37
CA ARG A 47 3.86 2.33 9.43
C ARG A 47 2.44 2.13 9.96
N GLU A 48 2.32 1.86 11.24
CA GLU A 48 1.05 1.64 11.94
C GLU A 48 0.24 2.94 12.01
N GLU A 49 0.84 4.06 12.40
CA GLU A 49 0.16 5.37 12.45
C GLU A 49 -0.28 5.85 11.06
N PHE A 50 0.53 5.61 10.02
CA PHE A 50 0.12 5.89 8.64
C PHE A 50 -1.11 5.06 8.26
N TYR A 51 -1.11 3.76 8.58
CA TYR A 51 -2.24 2.90 8.28
C TYR A 51 -3.51 3.28 9.06
N VAL A 52 -3.38 3.61 10.35
CA VAL A 52 -4.49 4.09 11.18
C VAL A 52 -5.04 5.41 10.66
N SER A 53 -4.20 6.36 10.26
CA SER A 53 -4.66 7.64 9.70
C SER A 53 -5.33 7.50 8.33
N GLU A 54 -4.87 6.57 7.48
CA GLU A 54 -5.55 6.22 6.22
C GLU A 54 -6.89 5.52 6.46
N LEU A 55 -6.96 4.63 7.46
CA LEU A 55 -8.22 4.01 7.88
C LEU A 55 -9.17 5.05 8.45
N ASP A 56 -8.69 5.92 9.34
CA ASP A 56 -9.49 7.02 9.87
C ASP A 56 -10.00 7.88 8.72
N ARG A 57 -9.15 8.39 7.81
CA ARG A 57 -9.63 9.17 6.66
C ARG A 57 -10.67 8.44 5.80
N LYS A 58 -10.54 7.12 5.65
CA LYS A 58 -11.45 6.29 4.84
C LYS A 58 -12.78 6.01 5.55
N TRP A 59 -12.77 5.92 6.89
CA TRP A 59 -13.90 5.44 7.69
C TRP A 59 -14.45 6.49 8.68
N SER A 60 -13.80 7.65 8.83
CA SER A 60 -14.24 8.80 9.64
C SER A 60 -15.19 9.72 8.88
N GLY A 61 -15.61 9.31 7.67
CA GLY A 61 -16.73 9.92 6.96
C GLY A 61 -17.95 10.04 7.89
N VAL A 62 -18.58 11.22 7.83
CA VAL A 62 -19.64 11.70 8.74
C VAL A 62 -20.57 10.57 9.21
N ASN A 63 -20.35 10.08 10.43
CA ASN A 63 -21.35 9.32 11.18
C ASN A 63 -22.45 10.30 11.58
N ARG A 64 -23.31 10.64 10.63
CA ARG A 64 -24.56 11.37 10.89
C ARG A 64 -25.50 10.42 11.61
N CYS A 65 -25.32 10.33 12.92
CA CYS A 65 -26.36 9.89 13.83
C CYS A 65 -27.20 11.12 14.16
N CYS A 66 -28.23 11.34 13.35
CA CYS A 66 -29.42 12.09 13.73
C CYS A 66 -30.57 11.09 13.85
#